data_AF-A0A971C3X6-F1
#
_entry.id   AF-A0A971C3X6-F1
#
_cell.length_a   1.000
_cell.length_b   1.000
_cell.length_c   1.000
_cell.angle_alpha   90.00
_cell.angle_beta   90.00
_cell.angle_gamma   90.00
#
_symmetry.space_group_name_H-M   'P 1'
#
loop_
_entity.id
_entity.type
_entity.pdbx_description
1 polymer ?
#
loop_
_entity_poly.entity_id
_entity_poly.type
_entity_poly.pdbx_seq_one_letter_code
_entity_poly.pdbx_strand_id
1 'polypeptide(L)'
;MFSWGVGDSKRKMITENPEPLFRRDSELLLELADDDTRLELNLLSVMTDIAAALINYRVENALSQKELAKRLECSQAMVSKIESGDYNFTIRKLFDIVNKLNGHVSVRIDFSDDNSDLDASEEQVAIWESVNSQNIERMERSA
;
A
#
# COMPACT_ATOMS: atom_id res chain seq x y z
N MET A 1 -12.41 29.99 33.49
CA MET A 1 -13.18 30.82 32.54
C MET A 1 -12.16 31.40 31.57
N PHE A 2 -11.93 30.73 30.43
CA PHE A 2 -10.89 31.14 29.48
C PHE A 2 -11.55 31.95 28.35
N SER A 3 -11.18 33.22 28.26
CA SER A 3 -11.61 34.14 27.22
C SER A 3 -10.71 33.98 25.99
N TRP A 4 -11.32 33.74 24.83
CA TRP A 4 -10.64 33.75 23.54
C TRP A 4 -10.73 35.15 22.93
N GLY A 5 -9.57 35.78 22.72
CA GLY A 5 -9.44 36.99 21.92
C GLY A 5 -9.50 36.66 20.44
N VAL A 6 -10.42 37.31 19.72
CA VAL A 6 -10.56 37.23 18.26
C VAL A 6 -9.42 38.07 17.65
N GLY A 7 -8.54 37.43 16.88
CA GLY A 7 -7.39 38.07 16.24
C GLY A 7 -7.19 37.59 14.81
N ASP A 8 -7.65 38.43 13.88
CA ASP A 8 -7.27 38.59 12.47
C ASP A 8 -7.06 37.36 11.58
N SER A 9 -8.10 37.09 10.80
CA SER A 9 -8.08 36.46 9.49
C SER A 9 -7.06 37.14 8.57
N LYS A 10 -5.86 36.57 8.39
CA LYS A 10 -5.11 36.38 7.11
C LYS A 10 -3.71 35.77 7.38
N ARG A 11 -3.65 34.51 7.86
CA ARG A 11 -2.50 33.64 7.55
C ARG A 11 -2.95 32.66 6.49
N LYS A 12 -2.48 32.84 5.25
CA LYS A 12 -2.49 31.75 4.28
C LYS A 12 -1.69 30.62 4.91
N MET A 13 -2.33 29.49 5.20
CA MET A 13 -1.60 28.28 5.54
C MET A 13 -0.78 27.94 4.31
N ILE A 14 0.52 28.12 4.42
CA ILE A 14 1.47 27.57 3.47
C ILE A 14 1.35 26.07 3.68
N THR A 15 0.64 25.38 2.78
CA THR A 15 0.61 23.92 2.71
C THR A 15 1.92 23.46 2.07
N GLU A 16 3.05 23.83 2.67
CA GLU A 16 4.25 23.01 2.55
C GLU A 16 3.92 21.79 3.38
N ASN A 17 3.76 20.64 2.73
CA ASN A 17 3.59 19.34 3.36
C ASN A 17 4.74 19.20 4.38
N PRO A 18 4.50 19.46 5.69
CA PRO A 18 5.60 19.43 6.63
C PRO A 18 5.95 17.96 6.79
N GLU A 19 7.20 17.62 6.46
CA GLU A 19 7.78 16.31 6.80
C GLU A 19 7.32 15.98 8.23
N PRO A 20 6.61 14.87 8.43
CA PRO A 20 5.95 14.62 9.70
C PRO A 20 7.02 14.58 10.80
N LEU A 21 6.79 15.36 11.87
CA LEU A 21 7.71 15.50 13.01
C LEU A 21 8.05 14.15 13.68
N PHE A 22 7.25 13.13 13.39
CA PHE A 22 7.56 11.72 13.56
C PHE A 22 7.54 11.06 12.19
N ARG A 23 8.70 10.59 11.68
CA ARG A 23 8.69 9.53 10.66
C ARG A 23 7.81 8.40 11.19
N ARG A 24 7.03 7.75 10.32
CA ARG A 24 6.25 6.59 10.74
C ARG A 24 7.17 5.64 11.49
N ASP A 25 6.81 5.30 12.72
CA ASP A 25 7.67 4.55 13.66
C ASP A 25 8.26 3.27 13.04
N SER A 26 7.56 2.70 12.03
CA SER A 26 8.00 1.55 11.23
C SER A 26 9.31 1.75 10.47
N GLU A 27 9.56 2.93 9.90
CA GLU A 27 10.80 3.19 9.13
C GLU A 27 12.01 3.27 10.06
N LEU A 28 11.85 3.90 11.22
CA LEU A 28 12.88 3.95 12.26
C LEU A 28 13.18 2.56 12.84
N LEU A 29 12.16 1.71 12.99
CA LEU A 29 12.34 0.33 13.44
C LEU A 29 13.16 -0.51 12.43
N LEU A 30 12.95 -0.31 11.13
CA LEU A 30 13.71 -0.99 10.07
C LEU A 30 15.18 -0.53 9.97
N GLU A 31 15.42 0.77 10.17
CA GLU A 31 16.78 1.35 10.17
C GLU A 31 17.65 0.79 11.31
N LEU A 32 17.06 0.54 12.47
CA LEU A 32 17.76 0.07 13.67
C LEU A 32 17.76 -1.46 13.85
N ALA A 33 16.98 -2.18 13.05
CA ALA A 33 16.86 -3.64 13.12
C ALA A 33 18.15 -4.36 12.68
N ASP A 34 18.49 -5.45 13.37
CA ASP A 34 19.39 -6.46 12.81
C ASP A 34 18.74 -7.18 11.60
N ASP A 35 19.53 -7.97 10.87
CA ASP A 35 19.08 -8.60 9.63
C ASP A 35 17.90 -9.56 9.83
N ASP A 36 17.90 -10.34 10.92
CA ASP A 36 16.81 -11.26 11.26
C ASP A 36 15.53 -10.48 11.60
N THR A 37 15.65 -9.41 12.39
CA THR A 37 14.53 -8.53 12.73
C THR A 37 13.98 -7.83 11.50
N ARG A 38 14.85 -7.38 10.58
CA ARG A 38 14.44 -6.73 9.33
C ARG A 38 13.69 -7.70 8.43
N LEU A 39 14.13 -8.96 8.35
CA LEU A 39 13.43 -10.02 7.64
C LEU A 39 12.01 -10.23 8.22
N GLU A 40 11.90 -10.36 9.54
CA GLU A 40 10.61 -10.55 10.21
C GLU A 40 9.67 -9.36 10.03
N LEU A 41 10.18 -8.13 10.13
CA LEU A 41 9.40 -6.91 9.88
C LEU A 41 8.88 -6.84 8.44
N ASN A 42 9.72 -7.18 7.46
CA ASN A 42 9.31 -7.24 6.05
C ASN A 42 8.23 -8.31 5.82
N LEU A 43 8.37 -9.49 6.44
CA LEU A 43 7.37 -10.54 6.37
C LEU A 43 6.03 -10.09 6.99
N LEU A 44 6.08 -9.47 8.17
CA LEU A 44 4.92 -8.92 8.86
C LEU A 44 4.22 -7.85 8.03
N SER A 45 4.97 -7.00 7.31
CA SER A 45 4.40 -6.02 6.39
C SER A 45 3.55 -6.70 5.32
N VAL A 46 4.11 -7.70 4.63
CA VAL A 46 3.39 -8.43 3.57
C VAL A 46 2.16 -9.17 4.13
N MET A 47 2.28 -9.78 5.30
CA MET A 47 1.16 -10.47 5.96
C MET A 47 0.05 -9.50 6.36
N THR A 48 0.41 -8.30 6.82
CA THR A 48 -0.53 -7.24 7.18
C THR A 48 -1.24 -6.69 5.94
N ASP A 49 -0.54 -6.51 4.82
CA ASP A 49 -1.14 -6.08 3.55
C ASP A 49 -2.17 -7.08 3.03
N ILE A 50 -1.85 -8.38 3.10
CA ILE A 50 -2.79 -9.45 2.73
C ILE A 50 -4.02 -9.43 3.65
N ALA A 51 -3.82 -9.29 4.97
CA ALA A 51 -4.90 -9.20 5.94
C ALA A 51 -5.81 -8.01 5.66
N ALA A 52 -5.23 -6.83 5.43
CA ALA A 52 -5.95 -5.61 5.11
C ALA A 52 -6.77 -5.76 3.82
N ALA A 53 -6.20 -6.34 2.77
CA ALA A 53 -6.91 -6.59 1.52
C ALA A 53 -8.15 -7.49 1.72
N LEU A 54 -8.04 -8.54 2.53
CA LEU A 54 -9.16 -9.44 2.82
C LEU A 54 -10.22 -8.80 3.74
N ILE A 55 -9.80 -7.97 4.70
CA ILE A 55 -10.72 -7.16 5.52
C ILE A 55 -11.50 -6.19 4.63
N ASN A 56 -10.82 -5.49 3.72
CA ASN A 56 -11.46 -4.52 2.82
C ASN A 56 -12.51 -5.22 1.96
N TYR A 57 -12.16 -6.35 1.32
CA TYR A 57 -13.14 -7.16 0.59
C TYR A 57 -14.35 -7.52 1.46
N ARG A 58 -14.10 -7.95 2.71
CA ARG A 58 -15.17 -8.34 3.64
C ARG A 58 -16.12 -7.18 3.93
N VAL A 59 -15.57 -6.01 4.22
CA VAL A 59 -16.33 -4.79 4.56
C VAL A 59 -17.10 -4.27 3.34
N GLU A 60 -16.47 -4.21 2.17
CA GLU A 60 -17.09 -3.78 0.92
C GLU A 60 -18.26 -4.68 0.49
N ASN A 61 -18.18 -5.97 0.82
CA ASN A 61 -19.25 -6.94 0.56
C ASN A 61 -20.25 -7.08 1.74
N ALA A 62 -20.15 -6.22 2.76
CA ALA A 62 -20.99 -6.23 3.96
C ALA A 62 -21.07 -7.60 4.68
N LEU A 63 -19.94 -8.31 4.73
CA LEU A 63 -19.86 -9.64 5.33
C LEU A 63 -19.38 -9.58 6.79
N SER A 64 -19.96 -10.41 7.63
CA SER A 64 -19.34 -10.81 8.90
C SER A 64 -18.18 -11.78 8.66
N GLN A 65 -17.28 -11.93 9.64
CA GLN A 65 -16.21 -12.94 9.57
C GLN A 65 -16.76 -14.36 9.37
N LYS A 66 -17.93 -14.66 9.94
CA LYS A 66 -18.59 -15.96 9.79
C LYS A 66 -19.09 -16.19 8.36
N GLU A 67 -19.56 -15.15 7.68
CA GLU A 67 -20.01 -15.24 6.29
C GLU A 67 -18.83 -15.37 5.33
N LEU A 68 -17.74 -14.61 5.57
CA LEU A 68 -16.50 -14.79 4.82
C LEU A 68 -15.95 -16.21 4.98
N ALA A 69 -15.96 -16.75 6.20
CA ALA A 69 -15.50 -18.11 6.49
C ALA A 69 -16.28 -19.16 5.68
N LYS A 70 -17.60 -18.98 5.54
CA LYS A 70 -18.42 -19.85 4.68
C LYS A 70 -18.00 -19.77 3.21
N ARG A 71 -17.73 -18.57 2.67
CA ARG A 71 -17.26 -18.40 1.28
C ARG A 71 -15.90 -19.02 1.04
N LEU A 72 -15.00 -18.94 2.03
CA LEU A 72 -13.66 -19.51 1.96
C LEU A 72 -13.60 -21.00 2.29
N GLU A 73 -14.71 -21.57 2.77
CA GLU A 73 -14.82 -22.96 3.26
C GLU A 73 -13.82 -23.25 4.39
N CYS A 74 -13.72 -22.34 5.35
CA CYS A 74 -12.87 -22.47 6.53
C CYS A 74 -13.63 -22.11 7.82
N SER A 75 -12.95 -22.18 8.96
CA SER A 75 -13.54 -21.79 10.23
C SER A 75 -13.53 -20.27 10.41
N GLN A 76 -14.45 -19.71 11.21
CA GLN A 76 -14.40 -18.29 11.56
C GLN A 76 -13.12 -17.94 12.34
N ALA A 77 -12.61 -18.84 13.18
CA ALA A 77 -11.33 -18.65 13.86
C ALA A 77 -10.16 -18.48 12.87
N MET A 78 -10.21 -19.22 11.75
CA MET A 78 -9.24 -19.06 10.66
C MET A 78 -9.33 -17.66 10.04
N VAL A 79 -10.54 -17.19 9.74
CA VAL A 79 -10.75 -15.81 9.25
C VAL A 79 -10.24 -14.79 10.26
N SER A 80 -10.53 -14.97 11.55
CA SER A 80 -10.02 -14.07 12.60
C SER A 80 -8.49 -14.02 12.63
N LYS A 81 -7.81 -15.16 12.44
CA LYS A 81 -6.35 -15.22 12.41
C LYS A 81 -5.76 -14.58 11.16
N ILE A 82 -6.45 -14.71 10.02
CA ILE A 82 -6.08 -14.04 8.78
C ILE A 82 -6.20 -12.52 8.96
N GLU A 83 -7.34 -12.04 9.45
CA GLU A 83 -7.60 -10.60 9.63
C GLU A 83 -6.73 -9.96 10.73
N SER A 84 -6.13 -10.75 11.63
CA SER A 84 -5.18 -10.22 12.61
C SER A 84 -3.77 -10.01 12.06
N GLY A 85 -3.49 -10.39 10.81
CA GLY A 85 -2.15 -10.30 10.22
C GLY A 85 -1.17 -11.37 10.72
N ASP A 86 -1.64 -12.37 11.47
CA ASP A 86 -0.82 -13.43 12.09
C ASP A 86 -0.88 -14.77 11.32
N TYR A 87 -1.46 -14.76 10.12
CA TYR A 87 -1.55 -15.96 9.29
C TYR A 87 -0.48 -15.98 8.20
N ASN A 88 0.54 -16.81 8.38
CA ASN A 88 1.56 -17.06 7.36
C ASN A 88 1.00 -17.99 6.26
N PHE A 89 0.62 -17.38 5.13
CA PHE A 89 0.09 -18.11 3.99
C PHE A 89 1.19 -18.87 3.25
N THR A 90 0.90 -20.10 2.82
CA THR A 90 1.58 -20.63 1.63
C THR A 90 1.07 -19.88 0.40
N ILE A 91 1.94 -19.66 -0.60
CA ILE A 91 1.55 -19.01 -1.86
C ILE A 91 0.34 -19.71 -2.49
N ARG A 92 0.33 -21.05 -2.53
CA ARG A 92 -0.81 -21.82 -3.02
C ARG A 92 -2.10 -21.49 -2.29
N LYS A 93 -2.07 -21.39 -0.95
CA LYS A 93 -3.26 -21.12 -0.16
C LYS A 93 -3.78 -19.70 -0.39
N LEU A 94 -2.89 -18.73 -0.52
CA LEU A 94 -3.24 -17.35 -0.88
C LEU A 94 -4.00 -17.31 -2.21
N PHE A 95 -3.47 -17.96 -3.26
CA PHE A 95 -4.15 -18.03 -4.56
C PHE A 95 -5.51 -18.73 -4.49
N ASP A 96 -5.61 -19.85 -3.75
CA ASP A 96 -6.86 -20.57 -3.55
C ASP A 96 -7.94 -19.66 -2.93
N ILE A 97 -7.63 -18.98 -1.82
CA ILE A 97 -8.62 -18.13 -1.15
C ILE A 97 -9.01 -16.91 -1.99
N VAL A 98 -8.06 -16.27 -2.68
CA VAL A 98 -8.35 -15.09 -3.49
C VAL A 98 -9.18 -15.47 -4.71
N ASN A 99 -8.91 -16.62 -5.33
CA ASN A 99 -9.70 -17.12 -6.44
C ASN A 99 -11.14 -17.47 -6.05
N LYS A 100 -11.38 -18.02 -4.84
CA LYS A 100 -12.75 -18.23 -4.30
C LYS A 100 -13.53 -16.93 -4.13
N LEU A 101 -12.84 -15.81 -3.99
CA LEU A 101 -13.44 -14.47 -3.89
C LEU A 101 -13.50 -13.74 -5.25
N ASN A 102 -13.20 -14.44 -6.36
CA ASN A 102 -13.09 -13.88 -7.71
C ASN A 102 -12.04 -12.76 -7.84
N GLY A 103 -11.02 -12.75 -6.97
CA GLY A 103 -9.89 -11.83 -7.05
C GLY A 103 -8.71 -12.38 -7.84
N HIS A 104 -7.64 -11.59 -7.90
CA HIS A 104 -6.38 -11.94 -8.55
C HIS A 104 -5.19 -11.56 -7.66
N VAL A 105 -4.13 -12.38 -7.67
CA VAL A 105 -2.87 -12.11 -6.96
C VAL A 105 -1.75 -11.96 -7.98
N SER A 106 -1.01 -10.86 -7.90
CA SER A 106 0.22 -10.63 -8.68
C SER A 106 1.41 -10.48 -7.73
N VAL A 107 2.52 -11.15 -8.04
CA VAL A 107 3.77 -11.03 -7.27
C VAL A 107 4.86 -10.49 -8.19
N ARG A 108 5.57 -9.46 -7.73
CA ARG A 108 6.79 -8.94 -8.36
C ARG A 108 7.94 -9.16 -7.40
N ILE A 109 9.07 -9.60 -7.93
CA ILE A 109 10.32 -9.76 -7.19
C ILE A 109 11.35 -8.90 -7.91
N ASP A 110 11.91 -7.94 -7.18
CA ASP A 110 12.92 -7.02 -7.68
C ASP A 110 14.23 -7.32 -6.95
N PHE A 111 15.32 -7.44 -7.70
CA PHE A 111 16.66 -7.56 -7.15
C PHE A 111 17.37 -6.23 -7.38
N SER A 112 17.78 -5.58 -6.30
CA SER A 112 18.70 -4.46 -6.34
C SER A 112 20.06 -5.00 -5.93
N ASP A 113 21.03 -4.95 -6.83
CA ASP A 113 22.42 -5.10 -6.44
C ASP A 113 22.82 -3.80 -5.75
N ASP A 114 22.96 -3.83 -4.42
CA ASP A 114 23.58 -2.75 -3.65
C ASP A 114 25.08 -2.69 -4.01
N ASN A 115 25.37 -2.19 -5.20
CA ASN A 115 26.61 -1.53 -5.58
C ASN A 115 26.24 -0.21 -6.25
N SER A 116 25.63 0.69 -5.48
CA SER A 116 25.68 2.11 -5.79
C SER A 116 26.84 2.72 -5.02
N ASP A 117 28.06 2.37 -5.44
CA ASP A 117 29.13 3.34 -5.32
C ASP A 117 28.68 4.58 -6.10
N LEU A 118 28.65 5.69 -5.37
CA LEU A 118 28.40 7.05 -5.81
C LEU A 118 28.74 7.31 -7.29
N ASP A 119 27.72 7.63 -8.09
CA ASP A 119 27.86 8.72 -9.03
C ASP A 119 26.55 9.51 -9.11
N ALA A 120 26.65 10.77 -8.69
CA ALA A 120 25.63 11.79 -8.92
C ALA A 120 25.69 12.22 -10.39
N SER A 121 24.59 12.80 -10.89
CA SER A 121 24.30 13.26 -12.27
C SER A 121 23.83 12.10 -13.18
N GLU A 122 22.70 12.12 -13.89
CA GLU A 122 21.87 13.20 -14.41
C GLU A 122 20.50 12.64 -14.89
N GLU A 123 19.47 13.48 -14.77
CA GLU A 123 18.26 13.58 -15.61
C GLU A 123 17.18 12.47 -15.62
N GLN A 124 16.13 12.72 -14.82
CA GLN A 124 14.76 12.30 -15.17
C GLN A 124 14.33 12.97 -16.49
N VAL A 125 14.15 12.19 -17.55
CA VAL A 125 13.36 12.60 -18.72
C VAL A 125 12.08 11.77 -18.75
N ALA A 126 10.97 12.41 -18.39
CA ALA A 126 9.64 11.80 -18.43
C ALA A 126 9.18 11.58 -19.89
N ILE A 127 9.25 10.34 -20.36
CA ILE A 127 8.72 9.90 -21.67
C ILE A 127 7.20 9.72 -21.59
N TRP A 128 6.41 10.72 -21.17
CA TRP A 128 4.94 10.61 -21.26
C TRP A 128 4.21 11.90 -21.67
N GLU A 129 4.88 13.04 -21.84
CA GLU A 129 4.20 14.26 -22.30
C GLU A 129 4.08 14.40 -23.83
N SER A 130 4.75 13.57 -24.63
CA SER A 130 4.82 13.79 -26.09
C SER A 130 3.82 13.00 -26.94
N VAL A 131 3.10 12.02 -26.38
CA VAL A 131 2.26 11.12 -27.22
C VAL A 131 0.79 11.56 -27.31
N ASN A 132 0.30 12.43 -26.43
CA ASN A 132 -1.14 12.79 -26.43
C ASN A 132 -1.51 14.03 -27.27
N SER A 133 -0.53 14.82 -27.73
CA SER A 133 -0.82 16.01 -28.56
C SER A 133 -0.78 15.74 -30.07
N GLN A 134 -0.18 14.63 -30.50
CA GLN A 134 -0.04 14.29 -31.93
C GLN A 134 -1.24 13.53 -32.53
N ASN A 135 -2.25 13.16 -31.71
CA ASN A 135 -3.41 12.40 -32.17
C ASN A 135 -4.72 13.20 -32.28
N ILE A 136 -4.76 14.47 -31.84
CA ILE A 136 -5.95 15.32 -32.02
C ILE A 136 -5.88 16.14 -33.33
N GLU A 137 -4.68 16.50 -33.82
CA GLU A 137 -4.54 17.26 -35.09
C GLU A 137 -4.76 16.44 -36.38
N ARG A 138 -4.89 15.12 -36.27
CA ARG A 138 -5.17 14.22 -37.42
C ARG A 138 -6.66 13.90 -37.59
N MET A 139 -7.52 14.21 -36.61
CA MET A 139 -8.96 14.01 -36.72
C MET A 139 -9.71 15.25 -37.24
N GLU A 140 -9.17 16.47 -37.07
CA GLU A 140 -9.81 17.71 -37.56
C GLU A 140 -9.51 18.05 -39.03
N ARG A 141 -8.71 17.24 -39.74
CA ARG A 141 -8.43 17.39 -41.19
C ARG A 141 -9.14 16.36 -42.08
N SER A 142 -10.06 15.58 -41.51
CA SER A 142 -10.82 14.56 -42.27
C SER A 142 -12.34 14.62 -42.03
N ALA A 143 -12.87 15.77 -41.58
CA ALA A 143 -14.29 16.07 -41.49
C ALA A 143 -14.67 17.21 -42.45
#